data_AF-A0A436EZ12-F1
#
_entry.id   AF-A0A436EZ12-F1
#
_cell.length_a   1.000
_cell.length_b   1.000
_cell.length_c   1.000
_cell.angle_alpha   90.00
_cell.angle_beta   90.00
_cell.angle_gamma   90.00
#
_symmetry.space_group_name_H-M   'P 1'
#
loop_
_entity.id
_entity.type
_entity.pdbx_description
1 polymer ?
#
loop_
_entity_poly.entity_id
_entity_poly.type
_entity_poly.pdbx_seq_one_letter_code
_entity_poly.pdbx_strand_id
1 'polypeptide(L)'
;LQPIPFANWRERVNGDGIPMTAVFYAPDYYGTSQYVDYFAMTKGSPWARRAGAVRDPSVLNPKEADIYKAALAASGDEAAKLWHQAGEEMIKDRIILPLISPNLILAYKSDVKGVRYSACCNLPLAELSH
;
A
#
# COMPACT_ATOMS: atom_id res chain seq x y z
N LEU A 1 4.99 -10.05 -18.72
CA LEU A 1 4.07 -8.97 -18.25
C LEU A 1 3.83 -8.02 -19.43
N GLN A 2 2.58 -7.58 -19.66
CA GLN A 2 2.25 -6.63 -20.72
C GLN A 2 1.82 -5.29 -20.10
N PRO A 3 2.35 -4.14 -20.56
CA PRO A 3 1.92 -2.84 -20.08
C PRO A 3 0.49 -2.57 -20.54
N ILE A 4 -0.34 -2.08 -19.63
CA ILE A 4 -1.71 -1.67 -19.91
C ILE A 4 -1.99 -0.35 -19.19
N PRO A 5 -2.92 0.48 -19.70
CA PRO A 5 -3.39 1.66 -18.97
C PRO A 5 -3.92 1.27 -17.58
N PHE A 6 -3.69 2.13 -16.58
CA PHE A 6 -4.11 1.86 -15.20
C PHE A 6 -5.62 1.64 -15.07
N ALA A 7 -6.43 2.34 -15.87
CA ALA A 7 -7.87 2.13 -15.93
C ALA A 7 -8.24 0.69 -16.30
N ASN A 8 -7.64 0.16 -17.37
CA ASN A 8 -7.85 -1.21 -17.85
C ASN A 8 -7.31 -2.22 -16.83
N TRP A 9 -6.19 -1.92 -16.17
CA TRP A 9 -5.66 -2.74 -15.08
C TRP A 9 -6.65 -2.86 -13.92
N ARG A 10 -7.22 -1.73 -13.50
CA ARG A 10 -8.19 -1.65 -12.40
C ARG A 10 -9.48 -2.40 -12.72
N GLU A 11 -9.95 -2.36 -13.96
CA GLU A 11 -11.10 -3.16 -14.39
C GLU A 11 -10.81 -4.66 -14.28
N ARG A 12 -9.67 -5.11 -14.83
CA ARG A 12 -9.29 -6.53 -14.82
C ARG A 12 -9.07 -7.10 -13.42
N VAL A 13 -8.38 -6.35 -12.55
CA VAL A 13 -8.09 -6.82 -11.18
C VAL A 13 -9.34 -6.91 -10.30
N ASN A 14 -10.41 -6.17 -10.63
CA ASN A 14 -11.69 -6.23 -9.92
C ASN A 14 -12.71 -7.19 -10.58
N GLY A 15 -12.46 -7.65 -11.81
CA GLY A 15 -13.24 -8.68 -12.48
C GLY A 15 -12.73 -10.09 -12.15
N ASP A 16 -12.31 -10.84 -13.17
CA ASP A 16 -11.84 -12.22 -13.00
C ASP A 16 -10.52 -12.34 -12.22
N GLY A 17 -9.79 -11.23 -12.08
CA GLY A 17 -8.47 -11.14 -11.48
C GLY A 17 -7.37 -11.15 -12.54
N ILE A 18 -6.14 -10.92 -12.10
CA ILE A 18 -4.94 -11.00 -12.95
C ILE A 18 -4.02 -12.03 -12.32
N PRO A 19 -3.67 -13.15 -13.01
CA PRO A 19 -2.85 -14.21 -12.43
C PRO A 19 -1.51 -13.72 -11.86
N MET A 20 -0.90 -12.74 -12.54
CA MET A 20 0.29 -12.06 -12.07
C MET A 20 0.33 -10.64 -12.64
N THR A 21 0.55 -9.66 -11.78
CA THR A 21 0.69 -8.25 -12.19
C THR A 21 1.84 -7.58 -11.45
N ALA A 22 2.51 -6.65 -12.13
CA ALA A 22 3.36 -5.67 -11.51
C ALA A 22 2.66 -4.32 -11.62
N VAL A 23 2.58 -3.58 -10.52
CA VAL A 23 1.88 -2.31 -10.46
C VAL A 23 2.62 -1.42 -9.49
N PHE A 24 2.82 -0.17 -9.90
CA PHE A 24 3.36 0.87 -9.04
C PHE A 24 2.23 1.42 -8.19
N TYR A 25 2.34 1.26 -6.87
CA TYR A 25 1.54 1.99 -5.92
C TYR A 25 2.39 3.12 -5.36
N ALA A 26 1.90 4.35 -5.49
CA ALA A 26 2.26 5.44 -4.60
C ALA A 26 1.13 5.53 -3.58
N PRO A 27 1.13 4.70 -2.52
CA PRO A 27 0.11 4.87 -1.54
C PRO A 27 0.48 6.07 -0.67
N ASP A 28 -0.27 7.14 -0.86
CA ASP A 28 -0.31 8.31 0.01
C ASP A 28 -0.89 7.96 1.39
N TYR A 29 -0.25 7.03 2.11
CA TYR A 29 -0.67 6.64 3.45
C TYR A 29 -0.10 7.60 4.49
N TYR A 30 -0.98 8.09 5.36
CA TYR A 30 -0.60 8.90 6.50
C TYR A 30 0.00 8.09 7.65
N GLY A 31 -0.17 6.77 7.65
CA GLY A 31 0.37 5.89 8.69
C GLY A 31 0.33 4.41 8.32
N THR A 32 1.10 3.62 9.06
CA THR A 32 1.29 2.18 8.82
C THR A 32 -0.02 1.39 8.87
N SER A 33 -1.00 1.82 9.66
CA SER A 33 -2.30 1.17 9.74
C SER A 33 -3.01 1.12 8.39
N GLN A 34 -2.99 2.21 7.61
CA GLN A 34 -3.61 2.25 6.29
C GLN A 34 -2.91 1.31 5.29
N TYR A 35 -1.59 1.15 5.44
CA TYR A 35 -0.84 0.18 4.64
C TYR A 35 -1.30 -1.25 4.93
N VAL A 36 -1.36 -1.64 6.22
CA VAL A 36 -1.79 -2.97 6.62
C VAL A 36 -3.25 -3.22 6.25
N ASP A 37 -4.16 -2.28 6.50
CA ASP A 37 -5.58 -2.39 6.15
C ASP A 37 -5.81 -2.59 4.64
N TYR A 38 -4.95 -2.00 3.81
CA TYR A 38 -5.04 -2.14 2.36
C TYR A 38 -4.43 -3.46 1.85
N PHE A 39 -3.22 -3.79 2.31
CA PHE A 39 -2.33 -4.80 1.70
C PHE A 39 -2.33 -6.16 2.41
N ALA A 40 -2.69 -6.23 3.69
CA ALA A 40 -2.71 -7.48 4.45
C ALA A 40 -3.75 -8.46 3.90
N MET A 41 -3.56 -9.76 4.13
CA MET A 41 -4.52 -10.81 3.80
C MET A 41 -5.61 -10.95 4.88
N THR A 42 -6.14 -9.83 5.36
CA THR A 42 -7.25 -9.81 6.32
C THR A 42 -8.60 -9.79 5.63
N LYS A 43 -9.64 -10.28 6.32
CA LYS A 43 -10.99 -10.33 5.76
C LYS A 43 -11.49 -8.92 5.45
N GLY A 44 -11.84 -8.69 4.19
CA GLY A 44 -12.39 -7.41 3.72
C GLY A 44 -11.35 -6.44 3.18
N SER A 45 -10.05 -6.74 3.34
CA SER A 45 -9.01 -5.90 2.73
C SER A 45 -9.14 -5.94 1.20
N PRO A 46 -8.82 -4.82 0.51
CA PRO A 46 -8.81 -4.77 -0.94
C PRO A 46 -7.92 -5.85 -1.58
N TRP A 47 -6.76 -6.14 -0.98
CA TRP A 47 -5.83 -7.11 -1.52
C TRP A 47 -6.20 -8.57 -1.24
N ALA A 48 -6.78 -8.91 -0.09
CA ALA A 48 -7.34 -10.25 0.13
C ALA A 48 -8.41 -10.57 -0.92
N ARG A 49 -9.29 -9.59 -1.22
CA ARG A 49 -10.30 -9.76 -2.27
C ARG A 49 -9.66 -10.02 -3.65
N ARG A 50 -8.63 -9.24 -4.01
CA ARG A 50 -7.92 -9.39 -5.30
C ARG A 50 -7.10 -10.68 -5.39
N ALA A 51 -6.58 -11.17 -4.27
CA ALA A 51 -5.92 -12.47 -4.16
C ALA A 51 -6.91 -13.65 -4.29
N GLY A 52 -8.21 -13.37 -4.26
CA GLY A 52 -9.25 -14.38 -4.47
C GLY A 52 -9.84 -14.94 -3.19
N ALA A 53 -9.74 -14.25 -2.04
CA ALA A 53 -10.25 -14.72 -0.75
C ALA A 53 -11.73 -15.09 -0.72
N VAL A 54 -12.53 -14.58 -1.67
CA VAL A 54 -13.95 -14.97 -1.84
C VAL A 54 -14.08 -16.40 -2.37
N ARG A 55 -13.17 -16.81 -3.26
CA ARG A 55 -13.15 -18.14 -3.88
C ARG A 55 -12.33 -19.14 -3.06
N ASP A 56 -11.24 -18.67 -2.47
CA ASP A 56 -10.35 -19.46 -1.64
C ASP A 56 -10.05 -18.71 -0.34
N PRO A 57 -10.80 -18.98 0.74
CA PRO A 57 -10.58 -18.34 2.03
C PRO A 57 -9.24 -18.71 2.70
N SER A 58 -8.51 -19.72 2.20
CA SER A 58 -7.22 -20.13 2.78
C SER A 58 -6.11 -19.08 2.59
N VAL A 59 -6.30 -18.14 1.65
CA VAL A 59 -5.38 -17.01 1.48
C VAL A 59 -5.45 -16.01 2.62
N LEU A 60 -6.50 -16.06 3.46
CA LEU A 60 -6.64 -15.16 4.60
C LEU A 60 -5.65 -15.52 5.71
N ASN A 61 -5.06 -14.49 6.33
CA ASN A 61 -4.16 -14.64 7.46
C ASN A 61 -4.78 -14.04 8.74
N PRO A 62 -5.37 -14.88 9.63
CA PRO A 62 -5.99 -14.40 10.87
C PRO A 62 -4.99 -13.70 11.82
N LYS A 63 -3.71 -14.11 11.78
CA LYS A 63 -2.69 -13.55 12.65
C LYS A 63 -2.40 -12.09 12.34
N GLU A 64 -2.48 -11.70 11.07
CA GLU A 64 -2.36 -10.29 10.68
C GLU A 64 -3.49 -9.45 11.26
N ALA A 65 -4.72 -9.99 11.32
CA ALA A 65 -5.85 -9.28 11.91
C ALA A 65 -5.66 -9.07 13.42
N ASP A 66 -5.13 -10.07 14.12
CA ASP A 66 -4.83 -9.98 15.55
C ASP A 66 -3.73 -8.95 15.84
N ILE A 67 -2.63 -9.00 15.06
CA ILE A 67 -1.53 -8.02 15.19
C ILE A 67 -2.02 -6.61 14.84
N TYR A 68 -2.80 -6.46 13.77
CA TYR A 68 -3.38 -5.17 13.37
C TYR A 68 -4.20 -4.55 14.49
N LYS A 69 -5.10 -5.32 15.11
CA LYS A 69 -5.92 -4.87 16.23
C LYS A 69 -5.07 -4.50 17.44
N ALA A 70 -4.05 -5.29 17.77
CA ALA A 70 -3.13 -5.00 18.86
C ALA A 70 -2.33 -3.71 18.60
N ALA A 71 -1.83 -3.53 17.37
CA ALA A 71 -1.05 -2.36 16.97
C ALA A 71 -1.87 -1.07 17.01
N LEU A 72 -3.16 -1.12 16.63
CA LEU A 72 -4.09 0.00 16.76
C LEU A 72 -4.38 0.38 18.22
N ALA A 73 -4.34 -0.59 19.15
CA ALA A 73 -4.56 -0.36 20.57
C ALA A 73 -3.28 0.08 21.32
N ALA A 74 -2.11 -0.16 20.73
CA ALA A 74 -0.82 0.19 21.30
C ALA A 74 -0.40 1.64 20.95
N SER A 75 0.70 2.09 21.55
CA SER A 75 1.31 3.39 21.26
C SER A 75 2.84 3.34 21.39
N GLY A 76 3.53 4.37 20.87
CA GLY A 76 4.98 4.50 20.98
C GLY A 76 5.73 3.29 20.42
N ASP A 77 6.78 2.89 21.13
CA ASP A 77 7.67 1.78 20.72
C ASP A 77 6.93 0.45 20.63
N GLU A 78 5.89 0.24 21.42
CA GLU A 78 5.12 -1.00 21.38
C GLU A 78 4.30 -1.12 20.10
N ALA A 79 3.63 -0.03 19.69
CA ALA A 79 2.97 0.02 18.39
C ALA A 79 3.98 -0.19 17.26
N ALA A 80 5.17 0.42 17.33
CA ALA A 80 6.20 0.26 16.31
C ALA A 80 6.65 -1.21 16.15
N LYS A 81 6.81 -1.96 17.24
CA LYS A 81 7.12 -3.40 17.21
C LYS A 81 6.00 -4.22 16.59
N LEU A 82 4.74 -3.96 16.96
CA LEU A 82 3.59 -4.66 16.41
C LEU A 82 3.42 -4.38 14.91
N TRP A 83 3.66 -3.13 14.47
CA TRP A 83 3.67 -2.79 13.05
C TRP A 83 4.79 -3.50 12.27
N HIS A 84 5.96 -3.64 12.88
CA HIS A 84 7.04 -4.41 12.29
C HIS A 84 6.66 -5.89 12.15
N GLN A 85 6.09 -6.49 13.19
CA GLN A 85 5.61 -7.87 13.17
C GLN A 85 4.51 -8.09 12.12
N ALA A 86 3.60 -7.12 11.95
CA ALA A 86 2.60 -7.18 10.88
C ALA A 86 3.27 -7.27 9.51
N GLY A 87 4.28 -6.43 9.25
CA GLY A 87 5.06 -6.49 8.01
C GLY A 87 5.79 -7.83 7.80
N GLU A 88 6.39 -8.38 8.85
CA GLU A 88 7.03 -9.71 8.78
C GLU A 88 6.03 -10.84 8.50
N GLU A 89 4.80 -10.72 9.00
CA GLU A 89 3.74 -11.68 8.74
C GLU A 89 3.24 -11.56 7.28
N MET A 90 3.03 -10.35 6.78
CA MET A 90 2.65 -10.08 5.38
C MET A 90 3.66 -10.63 4.37
N ILE A 91 4.95 -10.66 4.71
CA ILE A 91 5.98 -11.28 3.87
C ILE A 91 5.74 -12.79 3.71
N LYS A 92 5.20 -13.47 4.73
CA LYS A 92 4.99 -14.92 4.73
C LYS A 92 3.82 -15.35 3.84
N ASP A 93 2.88 -14.46 3.57
CA ASP A 93 1.74 -14.74 2.70
C ASP A 93 2.17 -15.03 1.27
N ARG A 94 3.32 -14.48 0.83
CA ARG A 94 3.88 -14.67 -0.53
C ARG A 94 2.92 -14.29 -1.67
N ILE A 95 1.94 -13.42 -1.38
CA ILE A 95 0.99 -12.89 -2.38
C ILE A 95 1.54 -11.62 -3.04
N ILE A 96 2.23 -10.77 -2.28
CA ILE A 96 2.78 -9.49 -2.74
C ILE A 96 4.30 -9.51 -2.56
N LEU A 97 5.00 -9.22 -3.65
CA LEU A 97 6.46 -9.13 -3.67
C LEU A 97 6.86 -7.65 -3.85
N PRO A 98 7.23 -6.93 -2.78
CA PRO A 98 7.72 -5.56 -2.91
C PRO A 98 9.08 -5.58 -3.63
N LEU A 99 9.16 -4.94 -4.80
CA LEU A 99 10.37 -4.94 -5.63
C LEU A 99 11.25 -3.72 -5.38
N ILE A 100 10.64 -2.53 -5.30
CA ILE A 100 11.35 -1.25 -5.18
C ILE A 100 10.55 -0.28 -4.31
N SER A 101 11.27 0.57 -3.58
CA SER A 101 10.74 1.79 -2.94
C SER A 101 11.47 2.99 -3.54
N PRO A 102 10.89 3.64 -4.58
CA PRO A 102 11.60 4.70 -5.27
C PRO A 102 11.63 5.99 -4.43
N ASN A 103 12.75 6.71 -4.50
CA ASN A 103 12.82 8.06 -3.99
C ASN A 103 12.07 9.01 -4.93
N LEU A 104 11.28 9.92 -4.39
CA LEU A 104 10.73 11.02 -5.16
C LEU A 104 11.83 12.00 -5.53
N ILE A 105 11.94 12.33 -6.82
CA ILE A 105 12.85 13.34 -7.34
C ILE A 105 12.02 14.44 -7.97
N LEU A 106 12.13 15.67 -7.46
CA LEU A 106 11.47 16.85 -8.00
C LEU A 106 12.51 17.72 -8.71
N ALA A 107 12.37 17.89 -10.02
CA ALA A 107 13.22 18.77 -10.82
C ALA A 107 12.45 20.07 -11.13
N TYR A 108 13.01 21.21 -10.75
CA TYR A 108 12.39 22.52 -10.91
C TYR A 108 13.44 23.60 -11.16
N LYS A 109 13.02 24.75 -11.70
CA LYS A 109 13.91 25.88 -11.98
C LYS A 109 14.38 26.50 -10.65
N SER A 110 15.62 26.99 -10.62
CA SER A 110 16.27 27.49 -9.39
C SER A 110 15.56 28.66 -8.70
N ASP A 111 14.69 29.38 -9.41
CA ASP A 111 13.87 30.47 -8.88
C ASP A 111 12.52 30.01 -8.33
N VAL A 112 12.12 28.75 -8.49
CA VAL A 112 10.84 28.25 -7.95
C VAL A 112 11.00 27.82 -6.49
N LYS A 113 10.15 28.36 -5.62
CA LYS A 113 10.12 28.06 -4.18
C LYS A 113 8.90 27.20 -3.82
N GLY A 114 8.95 26.56 -2.65
CA GLY A 114 7.84 25.76 -2.12
C GLY A 114 7.66 24.39 -2.76
N VAL A 115 8.58 23.95 -3.63
CA VAL A 115 8.51 22.63 -4.27
C VAL A 115 8.82 21.55 -3.24
N ARG A 116 7.78 20.80 -2.86
CA ARG A 116 7.89 19.65 -1.96
C ARG A 116 6.81 18.63 -2.27
N TYR A 117 7.04 17.41 -1.80
CA TYR A 117 6.00 16.39 -1.75
C TYR A 117 5.02 16.66 -0.62
N SER A 118 3.78 16.23 -0.81
CA SER A 118 2.79 16.13 0.25
C SER A 118 1.97 14.87 0.06
N ALA A 119 1.79 14.08 1.12
CA ALA A 119 0.97 12.87 1.06
C ALA A 119 -0.48 13.16 0.62
N CYS A 120 -1.11 14.27 1.03
CA CYS A 120 -2.49 14.55 0.56
C CYS A 120 -2.58 14.85 -0.93
N CYS A 121 -1.55 15.53 -1.45
CA CYS A 121 -1.73 16.48 -2.53
C CYS A 121 -0.71 16.24 -3.65
N ASN A 122 0.23 15.32 -3.45
CA ASN A 122 1.42 15.07 -4.25
C ASN A 122 2.33 16.30 -4.40
N LEU A 123 1.84 17.39 -4.99
CA LEU A 123 2.51 18.67 -5.13
C LEU A 123 1.56 19.81 -4.70
N PRO A 124 1.77 20.47 -3.55
CA PRO A 124 0.96 21.61 -3.10
C PRO A 124 1.12 22.84 -4.01
N LEU A 125 0.32 22.93 -5.08
CA LEU A 125 0.44 24.00 -6.08
C LEU A 125 0.27 25.42 -5.49
N ALA A 126 -0.54 25.55 -4.42
CA ALA A 126 -0.77 26.82 -3.74
C ALA A 126 0.46 27.35 -2.98
N GLU A 127 1.45 26.50 -2.70
CA GLU A 127 2.70 26.86 -2.03
C GLU A 127 3.81 27.26 -3.02
N LEU A 128 3.56 27.10 -4.33
CA LEU A 128 4.53 27.43 -5.37
C LEU A 128 4.60 28.94 -5.62
N SER A 129 5.82 29.44 -5.73
CA SER A 129 6.10 30.85 -6.05
C SER A 129 7.43 31.00 -6.80
N HIS A 130 7.65 32.18 -7.37
CA HIS A 130 8.95 32.63 -7.92
C HIS A 130 9.67 33.51 -6.87
#